data_AF-A0A7K8Q1P0-F1
#
_entry.id   AF-A0A7K8Q1P0-F1
#
_cell.length_a   1.000
_cell.length_b   1.000
_cell.length_c   1.000
_cell.angle_alpha   90.00
_cell.angle_beta   90.00
_cell.angle_gamma   90.00
#
_symmetry.space_group_name_H-M   'P 1'
#
loop_
_entity.id
_entity.type
_entity.pdbx_description
1 polymer ?
#
loop_
_entity_poly.entity_id
_entity_poly.type
_entity_poly.pdbx_seq_one_letter_code
_entity_poly.pdbx_strand_id
1 'polypeptide(L)'
;SGPGRVCRCYKRLDKCEHRILPHEVKYELHNVGTRTLFHCNCTRRLVRSLRRTRDLSGVEVPVLADRLATDCFVLEPPTGCSLGEGPQHNCTTATRAVLVPARHLRKTLRRWGPPHATSKAERPDWKTRDSGATL
;
A
#
# COMPACT_ATOMS: atom_id res chain seq x y z
N SER A 1 -8.40 -21.89 -14.05
CA SER A 1 -7.73 -21.29 -12.87
C SER A 1 -8.72 -20.38 -12.15
N GLY A 2 -9.02 -20.63 -10.87
CA GLY A 2 -10.11 -19.95 -10.15
C GLY A 2 -9.65 -18.89 -9.12
N PRO A 3 -10.52 -17.94 -8.75
CA PRO A 3 -10.23 -16.76 -7.89
C PRO A 3 -9.80 -17.09 -6.44
N GLY A 4 -9.80 -18.37 -6.05
CA GLY A 4 -9.54 -18.81 -4.68
C GLY A 4 -8.08 -18.68 -4.21
N ARG A 5 -7.09 -18.58 -5.11
CA ARG A 5 -5.66 -18.55 -4.70
C ARG A 5 -5.22 -17.16 -4.24
N VAL A 6 -5.68 -16.09 -4.89
CA VAL A 6 -5.39 -14.70 -4.50
C VAL A 6 -6.10 -14.35 -3.20
N CYS A 7 -7.34 -14.82 -3.04
CA CYS A 7 -8.07 -14.75 -1.78
C CYS A 7 -7.27 -15.35 -0.60
N ARG A 8 -6.58 -16.49 -0.78
CA ARG A 8 -5.73 -17.10 0.28
C ARG A 8 -4.46 -16.30 0.60
N CYS A 9 -3.90 -15.58 -0.36
CA CYS A 9 -2.76 -14.69 -0.11
C CYS A 9 -3.20 -13.46 0.68
N TYR A 10 -4.37 -12.90 0.34
CA TYR A 10 -4.96 -11.75 1.02
C TYR A 10 -5.43 -12.07 2.44
N LYS A 11 -6.08 -13.23 2.65
CA LYS A 11 -6.43 -13.71 4.01
C LYS A 11 -5.24 -13.78 4.96
N ARG A 12 -4.02 -13.99 4.46
CA ARG A 12 -2.79 -13.96 5.27
C ARG A 12 -2.26 -12.56 5.52
N LEU A 13 -2.50 -11.63 4.59
CA LEU A 13 -2.18 -10.22 4.77
C LEU A 13 -3.15 -9.57 5.77
N ASP A 14 -4.45 -9.90 5.71
CA ASP A 14 -5.46 -9.40 6.63
C ASP A 14 -5.19 -9.80 8.09
N LYS A 15 -4.50 -10.93 8.30
CA LYS A 15 -4.03 -11.38 9.61
C LYS A 15 -2.80 -10.63 10.12
N CYS A 16 -2.28 -9.66 9.39
CA CYS A 16 -1.19 -8.83 9.87
C CYS A 16 -1.71 -7.94 11.01
N GLU A 17 -1.29 -8.25 12.24
CA GLU A 17 -1.59 -7.48 13.45
C GLU A 17 -1.03 -6.06 13.37
N HIS A 18 0.09 -5.91 12.66
CA HIS A 18 0.79 -4.67 12.43
C HIS A 18 0.33 -4.01 11.13
N ARG A 19 -0.83 -3.35 11.20
CA ARG A 19 -1.40 -2.51 10.14
C ARG A 19 -1.88 -1.17 10.69
N ILE A 20 -1.89 -0.17 9.83
CA ILE A 20 -2.43 1.18 10.08
C ILE A 20 -3.42 1.47 8.94
N LEU A 21 -4.69 1.58 9.28
CA LEU A 21 -5.79 1.85 8.36
C LEU A 21 -5.67 3.24 7.73
N PRO A 22 -6.40 3.51 6.62
CA PRO A 22 -6.48 4.86 6.07
C PRO A 22 -6.92 5.87 7.13
N HIS A 23 -6.22 7.00 7.21
CA HIS A 23 -6.48 8.10 8.16
C HIS A 23 -6.36 7.70 9.65
N GLU A 24 -5.78 6.53 9.96
CA GLU A 24 -5.52 6.11 11.34
C GLU A 24 -4.16 6.63 11.82
N VAL A 25 -4.09 6.98 13.11
CA VAL A 25 -2.83 7.24 13.83
C VAL A 25 -2.52 6.04 14.70
N LYS A 26 -1.38 5.40 14.47
CA LYS A 26 -0.94 4.23 15.24
C LYS A 26 0.58 4.12 15.22
N TYR A 27 1.19 3.64 16.30
CA TYR A 27 2.65 3.53 16.41
C TYR A 27 3.36 4.88 16.14
N GLU A 28 2.77 5.98 16.58
CA GLU A 28 3.25 7.35 16.34
C GLU A 28 3.34 7.75 14.85
N LEU A 29 2.66 7.00 13.97
CA LEU A 29 2.60 7.28 12.54
C LEU A 29 1.15 7.53 12.12
N HIS A 30 0.91 8.68 11.48
CA HIS A 30 -0.38 9.00 10.86
C HIS A 30 -0.39 8.54 9.40
N ASN A 31 -1.31 7.63 9.07
CA ASN A 31 -1.54 7.23 7.69
C ASN A 31 -2.46 8.24 6.98
N VAL A 32 -1.88 9.30 6.40
CA VAL A 32 -2.65 10.28 5.60
C VAL A 32 -3.19 9.73 4.28
N GLY A 33 -2.78 8.52 3.88
CA GLY A 33 -3.16 7.90 2.62
C GLY A 33 -4.52 7.18 2.68
N THR A 34 -5.08 6.91 1.50
CA THR A 34 -6.33 6.16 1.32
C THR A 34 -6.15 4.64 1.35
N ARG A 35 -4.90 4.16 1.48
CA ARG A 35 -4.54 2.74 1.47
C ARG A 35 -3.99 2.32 2.82
N THR A 36 -4.26 1.09 3.23
CA THR A 36 -3.73 0.53 4.47
C THR A 36 -2.22 0.39 4.40
N LEU A 37 -1.51 0.90 5.40
CA LEU A 37 -0.10 0.64 5.62
C LEU A 37 0.06 -0.68 6.37
N PHE A 38 0.90 -1.56 5.85
CA PHE A 38 1.22 -2.84 6.47
C PHE A 38 2.69 -2.91 6.87
N HIS A 39 2.99 -3.70 7.89
CA HIS A 39 4.38 -3.98 8.24
C HIS A 39 5.14 -4.62 7.08
N CYS A 40 6.40 -4.22 6.88
CA CYS A 40 7.21 -4.69 5.75
C CYS A 40 7.36 -6.21 5.70
N ASN A 41 7.41 -6.90 6.84
CA ASN A 41 7.46 -8.37 6.84
C ASN A 41 6.16 -9.00 6.31
N CYS A 42 4.99 -8.40 6.57
CA CYS A 42 3.71 -8.87 6.06
C CYS A 42 3.65 -8.74 4.53
N THR A 43 4.06 -7.58 3.99
CA THR A 43 4.08 -7.35 2.53
C THR A 43 5.15 -8.20 1.82
N ARG A 44 6.30 -8.48 2.47
CA ARG A 44 7.30 -9.44 1.95
C ARG A 44 6.75 -10.87 1.90
N ARG A 45 6.03 -11.31 2.94
CA ARG A 45 5.36 -12.62 2.97
C ARG A 45 4.31 -12.74 1.86
N LEU A 46 3.54 -11.68 1.62
CA LEU A 46 2.60 -11.58 0.52
C LEU A 46 3.30 -11.78 -0.83
N VAL A 47 4.33 -10.98 -1.14
CA VAL A 47 5.09 -11.09 -2.39
C VAL A 47 5.68 -12.48 -2.58
N ARG A 48 6.24 -13.08 -1.53
CA ARG A 48 6.77 -14.45 -1.57
C ARG A 48 5.68 -15.47 -1.87
N SER A 49 4.50 -15.32 -1.28
CA SER A 49 3.39 -16.21 -1.57
C SER A 49 2.91 -16.06 -3.01
N LEU A 50 2.76 -14.81 -3.47
CA LEU A 50 2.27 -14.52 -4.81
C LEU A 50 3.19 -15.09 -5.89
N ARG A 51 4.52 -15.04 -5.69
CA ARG A 51 5.50 -15.67 -6.58
C ARG A 51 5.40 -17.19 -6.67
N ARG A 52 4.87 -17.86 -5.63
CA ARG A 52 4.67 -19.32 -5.63
C ARG A 52 3.37 -19.71 -6.34
N THR A 53 2.42 -18.78 -6.46
CA THR A 53 1.22 -18.95 -7.28
C THR A 53 1.61 -18.78 -8.74
N ARG A 54 1.75 -19.89 -9.48
CA ARG A 54 2.21 -19.88 -10.90
C ARG A 54 1.25 -19.16 -11.87
N ASP A 55 -0.01 -18.95 -11.50
CA ASP A 55 -1.04 -18.32 -12.35
C ASP A 55 -1.82 -17.24 -11.59
N LEU A 56 -1.25 -16.04 -11.46
CA LEU A 56 -2.06 -14.86 -11.12
C LEU A 56 -2.60 -14.31 -12.44
N SER A 57 -3.91 -14.29 -12.59
CA SER A 57 -4.53 -13.76 -13.81
C SER A 57 -4.36 -12.24 -13.87
N GLY A 58 -4.35 -11.67 -15.08
CA GLY A 58 -4.13 -10.23 -15.30
C GLY A 58 -5.13 -9.31 -14.58
N VAL A 59 -6.29 -9.83 -14.16
CA VAL A 59 -7.34 -9.07 -13.44
C VAL A 59 -7.11 -9.06 -11.93
N GLU A 60 -6.47 -10.09 -11.36
CA GLU A 60 -6.29 -10.20 -9.91
C GLU A 60 -5.17 -9.30 -9.37
N VAL A 61 -4.22 -8.94 -10.24
CA VAL A 61 -3.05 -8.15 -9.85
C VAL A 61 -3.35 -6.65 -9.67
N PRO A 62 -4.07 -5.96 -10.57
CA PRO A 62 -4.42 -4.56 -10.37
C PRO A 62 -5.27 -4.34 -9.12
N VAL A 63 -6.27 -5.20 -8.90
CA VAL A 63 -7.12 -5.17 -7.69
C VAL A 63 -6.27 -5.33 -6.42
N LEU A 64 -5.23 -6.16 -6.48
CA LEU A 64 -4.29 -6.32 -5.38
C LEU A 64 -3.42 -5.06 -5.20
N ALA A 65 -2.98 -4.43 -6.28
CA ALA A 65 -2.16 -3.22 -6.25
C ALA A 65 -2.94 -2.04 -5.64
N ASP A 66 -4.22 -1.91 -5.94
CA ASP A 66 -5.04 -0.78 -5.51
C ASP A 66 -5.26 -0.74 -3.99
N ARG A 67 -5.25 -1.90 -3.33
CA ARG A 67 -5.44 -2.01 -1.88
C ARG A 67 -4.17 -1.81 -1.07
N LEU A 68 -3.00 -1.77 -1.71
CA LEU A 68 -1.71 -1.74 -1.03
C LEU A 68 -1.03 -0.39 -1.21
N ALA A 69 -0.62 0.22 -0.11
CA ALA A 69 0.31 1.32 -0.18
C ALA A 69 1.61 0.90 -0.88
N THR A 70 2.23 1.82 -1.61
CA THR A 70 3.57 1.64 -2.21
C THR A 70 4.69 1.63 -1.18
N ASP A 71 4.34 1.92 0.06
CA ASP A 71 5.17 2.02 1.23
C ASP A 71 4.70 1.02 2.28
N CYS A 72 5.63 0.58 3.12
CA CYS A 72 5.36 -0.24 4.28
C CYS A 72 6.03 0.40 5.49
N PHE A 73 5.74 -0.06 6.69
CA PHE A 73 6.45 0.43 7.87
C PHE A 73 7.24 -0.68 8.56
N VAL A 74 8.28 -0.27 9.27
CA VAL A 74 8.99 -1.10 10.25
C VAL A 74 8.72 -0.53 11.64
N LEU A 75 8.65 -1.41 12.63
CA LEU A 75 8.57 -1.00 14.02
C LEU A 75 9.97 -0.91 14.61
N GLU A 76 10.32 0.26 15.11
CA GLU A 76 11.57 0.53 15.80
C GLU A 76 11.32 0.62 17.30
N PRO A 77 12.23 0.10 18.13
CA PRO A 77 12.18 0.33 19.56
C PRO A 77 12.34 1.84 19.87
N PRO A 78 11.77 2.32 20.98
CA PRO A 78 11.91 3.72 21.39
C PRO A 78 13.39 4.12 21.47
N THR A 79 13.76 5.22 20.82
CA THR A 79 15.14 5.72 20.85
C THR A 79 15.36 6.45 22.18
N GLY A 80 16.24 5.93 23.04
CA GLY A 80 16.68 6.65 24.26
C GLY A 80 16.30 6.06 25.62
N CYS A 81 15.63 4.90 25.69
CA CYS A 81 15.53 4.16 26.95
C CYS A 81 16.73 3.19 27.03
N SER A 82 17.80 3.59 27.72
CA SER A 82 18.86 2.66 28.10
C SER A 82 18.32 1.66 29.12
N LEU A 83 18.50 0.36 28.86
CA LEU A 83 18.38 -0.70 29.87
C LEU A 83 19.57 -0.57 30.84
N GLY A 84 19.60 0.52 31.59
CA GLY A 84 20.74 0.93 32.41
C GLY A 84 20.23 1.76 33.58
N GLU A 85 20.07 1.05 34.70
CA GLU A 85 20.00 1.47 36.10
C GLU A 85 19.85 2.98 36.37
N GLY A 86 18.60 3.44 36.42
CA GLY A 86 18.21 4.74 36.97
C GLY A 86 16.69 4.90 37.01
N PRO A 87 16.09 5.65 37.97
CA PRO A 87 14.65 5.80 38.07
C PRO A 87 14.14 6.73 36.97
N GLN A 88 14.03 6.22 35.75
CA GLN A 88 13.38 6.89 34.63
C GLN A 88 11.87 6.75 34.82
N HIS A 89 11.32 7.61 35.68
CA HIS A 89 9.87 7.80 35.73
C HIS A 89 9.45 8.36 34.37
N ASN A 90 8.72 7.54 33.60
CA ASN A 90 7.95 7.90 32.41
C ASN A 90 8.65 7.72 31.03
N CYS A 91 9.51 6.71 30.86
CA CYS A 91 9.81 6.23 29.49
C CYS A 91 8.52 5.61 28.92
N THR A 92 7.76 6.36 28.13
CA THR A 92 6.62 5.82 27.39
C THR A 92 7.18 4.87 26.34
N THR A 93 7.09 3.56 26.58
CA THR A 93 7.62 2.47 25.75
C THR A 93 6.84 2.29 24.44
N ALA A 94 6.43 3.39 23.79
CA ALA A 94 5.65 3.33 22.57
C ALA A 94 6.56 2.99 21.39
N THR A 95 6.31 1.84 20.76
CA THR A 95 7.02 1.44 19.54
C THR A 95 6.71 2.41 18.40
N ARG A 96 7.75 2.96 17.77
CA ARG A 96 7.60 3.92 16.66
C ARG A 96 7.57 3.20 15.32
N ALA A 97 6.62 3.55 14.45
CA ALA A 97 6.62 3.09 13.07
C ALA A 97 7.41 4.05 12.18
N VAL A 98 8.34 3.50 11.40
CA VAL A 98 9.07 4.24 10.37
C VAL A 98 8.60 3.79 9.00
N LEU A 99 8.09 4.75 8.23
CA LEU A 99 7.64 4.53 6.86
C LEU A 99 8.85 4.30 5.95
N VAL A 100 8.82 3.25 5.14
CA VAL A 100 9.89 2.90 4.21
C VAL A 100 9.34 2.50 2.84
N PRO A 101 10.06 2.80 1.75
CA PRO A 101 9.65 2.38 0.42
C PRO A 101 9.57 0.86 0.29
N ALA A 102 8.41 0.32 -0.09
CA ALA A 102 8.22 -1.11 -0.29
C ALA A 102 8.78 -1.56 -1.64
N ARG A 103 10.11 -1.53 -1.81
CA ARG A 103 10.80 -1.88 -3.07
C ARG A 103 10.39 -3.26 -3.61
N HIS A 104 10.16 -4.23 -2.73
CA HIS A 104 9.67 -5.56 -3.08
C HIS A 104 8.27 -5.54 -3.68
N LEU A 105 7.35 -4.73 -3.15
CA LEU A 105 6.02 -4.54 -3.74
C LEU A 105 6.16 -3.84 -5.09
N ARG A 106 6.84 -2.69 -5.14
CA ARG A 106 7.01 -1.90 -6.39
C ARG A 106 7.62 -2.72 -7.52
N LYS A 107 8.66 -3.52 -7.25
CA LYS A 107 9.29 -4.42 -8.25
C LYS A 107 8.34 -5.52 -8.72
N THR A 108 7.51 -6.04 -7.81
CA THR A 108 6.58 -7.12 -8.13
C THR A 108 5.38 -6.59 -8.93
N LEU A 109 4.81 -5.45 -8.52
CA LEU A 109 3.75 -4.75 -9.24
C LEU A 109 4.20 -4.36 -10.65
N ARG A 110 5.39 -3.76 -10.80
CA ARG A 110 5.95 -3.44 -12.13
C ARG A 110 6.11 -4.67 -13.04
N ARG A 111 6.48 -5.82 -12.48
CA ARG A 111 6.67 -7.07 -13.24
C ARG A 111 5.36 -7.65 -13.76
N TRP A 112 4.23 -7.29 -13.15
CA TRP A 112 2.93 -7.82 -13.50
C TRP A 112 2.13 -6.91 -14.46
N GLY A 113 2.79 -5.91 -15.04
CA GLY A 113 2.21 -4.97 -15.99
C GLY A 113 1.72 -3.67 -15.32
N PRO A 114 1.68 -2.55 -16.05
CA PRO A 114 0.98 -1.37 -15.57
C PRO A 114 -0.51 -1.73 -15.40
N PRO A 115 -1.22 -1.14 -14.41
CA PRO A 115 -2.68 -1.09 -14.51
C PRO A 115 -2.96 -0.47 -15.88
N HIS A 116 -3.81 -1.11 -16.69
CA HIS A 116 -4.22 -0.52 -17.96
C HIS A 116 -4.60 0.95 -17.71
N ALA A 117 -3.78 1.84 -18.27
CA ALA A 117 -4.09 3.25 -18.33
C ALA A 117 -5.29 3.38 -19.27
N THR A 118 -6.47 3.49 -18.71
CA THR A 118 -7.63 4.03 -19.43
C THR A 118 -8.11 5.29 -18.71
N SER A 119 -7.28 6.31 -18.81
CA SER A 119 -7.77 7.67 -19.01
C SER A 119 -6.98 8.25 -20.18
N LYS A 120 -7.41 7.89 -21.40
CA LYS A 120 -7.32 8.85 -22.49
C LYS A 120 -8.15 10.05 -22.04
N ALA A 121 -7.49 11.09 -21.52
CA ALA A 121 -8.05 12.41 -21.64
C ALA A 121 -7.86 12.81 -23.10
N GLU A 122 -8.83 12.45 -23.93
CA GLU A 122 -8.98 13.07 -25.23
C GLU A 122 -9.42 14.52 -24.98
N ARG A 123 -8.74 15.48 -25.63
CA ARG A 123 -9.17 16.88 -25.60
C ARG A 123 -10.59 16.94 -26.16
N PRO A 124 -11.57 17.56 -25.48
CA PRO A 124 -12.81 17.87 -26.15
C PRO A 124 -12.52 18.88 -27.27
N ASP A 125 -12.62 18.40 -28.52
CA ASP A 125 -12.76 19.23 -29.71
C ASP A 125 -14.16 19.85 -29.65
N TRP A 126 -14.25 21.08 -29.16
CA TRP A 126 -15.49 21.85 -29.25
C TRP A 126 -15.57 22.44 -30.65
N LYS A 127 -16.09 21.68 -31.62
CA LYS A 127 -16.47 22.23 -32.91
C LYS A 127 -17.82 22.93 -32.79
N THR A 128 -17.75 24.25 -32.94
CA THR A 128 -18.65 25.12 -33.70
C THR A 128 -20.15 25.04 -33.46
N ARG A 129 -20.72 26.19 -33.08
CA ARG A 129 -21.92 26.88 -33.61
C ARG A 129 -22.17 28.04 -32.66
N ASP A 130 -22.59 29.24 -33.02
CA ASP A 130 -22.97 29.92 -34.24
C ASP A 130 -23.12 31.37 -33.77
N SER A 131 -22.67 32.37 -34.53
CA SER A 131 -23.08 33.75 -34.29
C SER A 131 -23.15 34.46 -35.62
N GLY A 132 -24.33 34.36 -36.23
CA GLY A 132 -25.08 35.51 -36.69
C GLY A 132 -24.38 36.40 -37.72
N ALA A 133 -24.58 36.06 -39.00
CA ALA A 133 -24.58 37.06 -40.06
C ALA A 133 -25.76 38.02 -39.83
N THR A 134 -25.46 39.31 -39.66
CA THR A 134 -26.44 40.39 -39.78
C THR A 134 -26.21 41.05 -41.15
N LEU A 135 -27.32 41.37 -41.80
CA LEU A 135 -27.46 42.07 -43.08
C LEU A 135 -26.58 43.31 -43.21
#